data_AF-G2IL83-F1
#
_entry.id   AF-G2IL83-F1
#
_cell.length_a   1.000
_cell.length_b   1.000
_cell.length_c   1.000
_cell.angle_alpha   90.00
_cell.angle_beta   90.00
_cell.angle_gamma   90.00
#
_symmetry.space_group_name_H-M   'P 1'
#
loop_
_entity.id
_entity.type
_entity.pdbx_description
1 polymer ?
#
loop_
_entity_poly.entity_id
_entity_poly.type
_entity_poly.pdbx_seq_one_letter_code
_entity_poly.pdbx_strand_id
1 'polypeptide(L)' 'MAGVAAVSALAGGILLARPARSMQAVYLKRIAGTMALSFALILAIFAWGLERIQG' A
#
# COMPACT_ATOMS: atom_id res chain seq x y z
N MET A 1 4.43 -1.50 13.49
CA MET A 1 4.73 -1.91 12.09
C MET A 1 3.48 -2.38 11.36
N ALA A 2 2.72 -3.35 11.90
CA ALA A 2 1.43 -3.80 11.34
C ALA A 2 0.43 -2.66 11.08
N GLY A 3 0.32 -1.68 11.99
CA GLY A 3 -0.54 -0.51 11.78
C GLY A 3 -0.13 0.38 10.60
N VAL A 4 1.17 0.51 10.31
CA VAL A 4 1.66 1.27 9.14
C VAL A 4 1.33 0.51 7.85
N ALA A 5 1.51 -0.81 7.85
CA ALA A 5 1.13 -1.65 6.71
C ALA A 5 -0.39 -1.57 6.42
N ALA A 6 -1.23 -1.61 7.46
CA ALA A 6 -2.68 -1.48 7.32
C ALA A 6 -3.08 -0.11 6.75
N VAL A 7 -2.50 0.98 7.25
CA VAL A 7 -2.77 2.35 6.75
C VAL A 7 -2.27 2.54 5.32
N SER A 8 -1.10 1.99 4.98
CA SER A 8 -0.56 2.04 3.61
C SER A 8 -1.42 1.24 2.62
N ALA A 9 -1.93 0.08 3.02
CA ALA A 9 -2.87 -0.71 2.21
C ALA A 9 -4.20 0.03 2.01
N LEU A 10 -4.73 0.67 3.05
CA LEU A 10 -5.94 1.49 3.00
C LEU A 10 -5.78 2.70 2.07
N ALA A 11 -4.65 3.40 2.16
CA ALA A 11 -4.33 4.53 1.30
C ALA A 11 -4.23 4.11 -0.18
N GLY A 12 -3.57 2.98 -0.47
CA GLY A 12 -3.50 2.39 -1.81
C GLY A 12 -4.88 2.01 -2.36
N GLY A 13 -5.73 1.39 -1.53
CA GLY A 13 -7.11 1.05 -1.89
C GLY A 13 -7.97 2.27 -2.19
N ILE A 14 -7.89 3.33 -1.38
CA ILE A 14 -8.62 4.58 -1.59
C ILE A 14 -8.18 5.27 -2.89
N LEU A 15 -6.88 5.28 -3.18
CA LEU A 15 -6.36 5.88 -4.42
C LEU A 15 -6.90 5.15 -5.67
N LEU A 16 -7.00 3.83 -5.62
CA LEU A 16 -7.54 3.00 -6.70
C LEU A 16 -9.07 3.14 -6.84
N ALA A 17 -9.80 3.23 -5.72
CA ALA A 17 -11.26 3.30 -5.72
C ALA A 17 -11.82 4.65 -6.17
N ARG A 18 -11.04 5.74 -6.08
CA ARG A 18 -11.52 7.07 -6.43
C ARG A 18 -11.71 7.18 -7.95
N PRO A 19 -12.81 7.75 -8.48
CA PRO A 19 -13.00 7.95 -9.92
C PRO A 19 -11.99 8.98 -10.47
N ALA A 20 -11.45 8.74 -11.67
CA ALA A 20 -10.50 9.62 -12.34
C ALA A 20 -11.19 10.33 -13.52
N ARG A 21 -11.05 11.66 -13.60
CA ARG A 21 -11.66 12.48 -14.66
C ARG A 21 -10.72 12.76 -15.85
N SER A 22 -9.47 12.32 -15.80
CA SER A 22 -8.48 12.50 -16.88
C SER A 22 -7.59 11.26 -17.05
N MET A 23 -7.10 11.01 -18.28
CA MET A 23 -6.18 9.90 -18.56
C MET A 23 -4.91 9.96 -17.70
N GLN A 24 -4.36 11.15 -17.49
CA GLN A 24 -3.19 11.36 -16.65
C GLN A 24 -3.44 10.94 -15.20
N ALA A 25 -4.64 11.21 -14.67
CA ALA A 25 -5.04 10.78 -13.33
C ALA A 25 -5.25 9.25 -13.21
N VAL A 26 -5.65 8.56 -14.28
CA VAL A 26 -5.74 7.09 -14.30
C VAL A 26 -4.35 6.47 -14.17
N TYR A 27 -3.38 6.96 -14.94
CA TYR A 27 -2.01 6.46 -14.90
C TYR A 27 -1.36 6.71 -13.54
N LEU A 28 -1.49 7.94 -13.01
CA LEU A 28 -0.93 8.29 -11.71
C LEU A 28 -1.55 7.45 -10.58
N LYS A 29 -2.86 7.16 -10.64
CA LYS A 29 -3.51 6.27 -9.67
C LYS A 29 -3.02 4.84 -9.74
N ARG A 30 -2.80 4.31 -10.94
CA ARG A 30 -2.24 2.95 -11.10
C ARG A 30 -0.83 2.88 -10.51
N ILE A 31 0.03 3.85 -10.84
CA ILE A 31 1.40 3.92 -10.32
C ILE A 31 1.40 4.11 -8.80
N ALA A 32 0.67 5.10 -8.29
CA ALA A 32 0.63 5.37 -6.85
C ALA A 32 -0.02 4.22 -6.07
N GLY A 33 -1.07 3.61 -6.63
CA GLY A 33 -1.75 2.46 -6.05
C GLY A 33 -0.84 1.23 -5.97
N THR A 34 -0.12 0.89 -7.04
CA THR A 34 0.83 -0.23 -7.02
C THR A 34 2.02 0.05 -6.10
N MET A 35 2.56 1.28 -6.08
CA MET A 35 3.65 1.64 -5.17
C MET A 35 3.22 1.56 -3.70
N ALA A 36 2.04 2.07 -3.35
CA ALA A 36 1.51 2.00 -1.99
C ALA A 36 1.26 0.55 -1.53
N LEU A 37 0.75 -0.29 -2.44
CA LEU A 37 0.48 -1.70 -2.15
C LEU A 37 1.77 -2.51 -1.98
N SER A 38 2.77 -2.29 -2.84
CA SER A 38 4.10 -2.89 -2.69
C SER A 38 4.77 -2.46 -1.39
N PHE A 39 4.66 -1.18 -1.02
CA PHE A 39 5.21 -0.69 0.25
C PHE A 39 4.52 -1.33 1.46
N ALA A 40 3.20 -1.50 1.41
CA ALA A 40 2.45 -2.19 2.46
C ALA A 40 2.87 -3.67 2.58
N LEU A 41 3.09 -4.37 1.47
CA LEU A 41 3.56 -5.76 1.46
C LEU A 41 4.97 -5.89 2.05
N ILE A 42 5.90 -5.01 1.69
CA ILE A 42 7.25 -5.01 2.26
C ILE A 42 7.19 -4.81 3.77
N LEU A 43 6.42 -3.82 4.25
CA LEU A 43 6.24 -3.58 5.68
C LEU A 43 5.61 -4.78 6.39
N ALA A 44 4.66 -5.48 5.76
CA ALA A 44 4.04 -6.67 6.32
C ALA A 44 5.04 -7.83 6.45
N ILE A 45 5.88 -8.06 5.43
CA ILE A 45 6.94 -9.09 5.47
C ILE A 45 7.95 -8.78 6.59
N PHE A 46 8.38 -7.51 6.70
CA PHE A 46 9.29 -7.09 7.77
C PHE A 46 8.66 -7.25 9.16
N ALA A 47 7.39 -6.87 9.32
CA ALA A 47 6.67 -7.04 10.59
C ALA A 47 6.59 -8.52 10.98
N TRP A 48 6.24 -9.39 10.04
CA TRP A 48 6.16 -10.84 10.26
C TRP A 48 7.54 -11.45 10.58
N GLY A 49 8.59 -11.02 9.89
CA GLY A 49 9.96 -11.43 10.17
C GLY A 49 10.42 -11.03 11.57
N LEU A 50 10.10 -9.82 12.02
CA LEU A 50 10.41 -9.34 13.37
C LEU A 50 9.65 -10.12 14.45
N GLU A 51 8.36 -10.41 14.26
CA GLU A 51 7.58 -11.24 15.19
C GLU A 51 8.16 -12.67 15.31
N ARG A 52 8.64 -13.24 14.20
CA ARG A 52 9.30 -14.55 14.17
C ARG A 52 10.68 -14.59 14.83
N ILE A 53 11.37 -13.45 14.93
CA ILE A 53 12.69 -13.34 15.57
C ILE A 53 12.56 -13.00 17.06
N GLN A 54 11.48 -12.33 17.46
CA GLN A 54 11.22 -11.96 18.85
C GLN A 54 10.51 -13.04 19.69
N GLY A 55 9.94 -14.07 19.06
CA GLY A 55 9.35 -15.26 19.72
C GLY A 55 10.26 -16.47 19.63
#